data_AF-A0A661F2P0-F1
#
_entry.id   AF-A0A661F2P0-F1
#
_cell.length_a   1.000
_cell.length_b   1.000
_cell.length_c   1.000
_cell.angle_alpha   90.00
_cell.angle_beta   90.00
_cell.angle_gamma   90.00
#
_symmetry.space_group_name_H-M   'P 1'
#
loop_
_entity.id
_entity.type
_entity.pdbx_description
1 polymer ?
#
loop_
_entity_poly.entity_id
_entity_poly.type
_entity_poly.pdbx_seq_one_letter_code
_entity_poly.pdbx_strand_id
1 'polypeptide(L)'
;MNYCANIHHDSASIIDDLKGDQSWRIFRIISEFTEGFDRLSGICEGISIFGSARLRPSNPYYQKTTEIAKLLSENGFTIITG
;
A
#
# COMPACT_ATOMS: atom_id res chain seq x y z
N MET A 1 -35.69 0.85 34.71
CA MET A 1 -34.48 1.07 35.52
C MET A 1 -33.61 -0.17 35.40
N ASN A 2 -32.36 0.01 34.95
CA ASN A 2 -31.23 -0.93 34.83
C ASN A 2 -31.31 -1.98 33.69
N TYR A 3 -30.58 -1.84 32.57
CA TYR A 3 -29.13 -2.02 32.31
C TYR A 3 -28.72 -3.50 32.18
N CYS A 4 -28.56 -3.97 30.94
CA CYS A 4 -27.43 -4.78 30.42
C CYS A 4 -27.80 -5.37 29.06
N ALA A 5 -27.14 -4.90 28.01
CA ALA A 5 -27.11 -5.59 26.73
C ALA A 5 -26.36 -6.91 26.92
N ASN A 6 -27.06 -8.05 26.76
CA ASN A 6 -26.43 -9.35 26.69
C ASN A 6 -25.66 -9.46 25.37
N ILE A 7 -24.36 -9.20 25.43
CA ILE A 7 -23.42 -9.63 24.39
C ILE A 7 -23.28 -11.14 24.52
N HIS A 8 -24.09 -11.88 23.76
CA HIS A 8 -23.78 -13.26 23.43
C HIS A 8 -22.66 -13.23 22.39
N HIS A 9 -21.42 -13.38 22.85
CA HIS A 9 -20.26 -13.61 21.99
C HIS A 9 -20.30 -15.06 21.53
N ASP A 10 -21.00 -15.31 20.43
CA ASP A 10 -21.00 -16.60 19.76
C ASP A 10 -19.63 -16.84 19.13
N SER A 11 -18.82 -17.69 19.76
CA SER A 11 -17.57 -18.25 19.21
C SER A 11 -17.74 -18.84 17.80
N ALA A 12 -18.97 -19.17 17.42
CA ALA A 12 -19.32 -19.61 16.07
C ALA A 12 -19.10 -18.52 15.01
N SER A 13 -19.31 -17.23 15.29
CA SER A 13 -19.18 -16.18 14.26
C SER A 13 -17.74 -15.92 13.85
N ILE A 14 -16.78 -16.02 14.78
CA ILE A 14 -15.34 -15.92 14.48
C ILE A 14 -14.89 -17.12 13.62
N ILE A 15 -15.38 -18.31 13.93
CA ILE A 15 -15.06 -19.54 13.17
C ILE A 15 -15.75 -19.53 11.79
N ASP A 16 -16.94 -18.94 11.68
CA ASP A 16 -17.69 -18.79 10.43
C ASP A 16 -17.12 -17.66 9.55
N ASP A 17 -16.57 -16.60 10.14
CA ASP A 17 -15.83 -15.54 9.42
C ASP A 17 -14.43 -16.02 8.99
N LEU A 18 -13.83 -17.00 9.69
CA LEU A 18 -12.61 -17.71 9.27
C LEU A 18 -12.83 -18.69 8.11
N LYS A 19 -14.05 -18.77 7.56
CA LYS A 19 -14.33 -19.44 6.27
C LYS A 19 -13.25 -19.05 5.26
N GLY A 20 -12.79 -20.04 4.48
CA GLY A 20 -11.53 -20.00 3.74
C GLY A 20 -11.23 -18.74 2.92
N ASP A 21 -12.23 -17.94 2.55
CA ASP A 21 -12.06 -16.64 1.90
C ASP A 21 -11.32 -15.61 2.77
N GLN A 22 -11.66 -15.45 4.06
CA GLN A 22 -10.96 -14.47 4.92
C GLN A 22 -9.55 -14.92 5.27
N SER A 23 -9.39 -16.21 5.59
CA SER A 23 -8.07 -16.82 5.79
C SER A 23 -7.18 -16.65 4.55
N TRP A 24 -7.71 -16.88 3.35
CA TRP A 24 -6.99 -16.69 2.09
C TRP A 24 -6.64 -15.22 1.81
N ARG A 25 -7.53 -14.28 2.15
CA ARG A 25 -7.23 -12.83 2.07
C ARG A 25 -6.06 -12.46 2.98
N ILE A 26 -6.01 -12.97 4.21
CA ILE A 26 -4.89 -12.73 5.13
C ILE A 26 -3.58 -13.27 4.55
N PHE A 27 -3.57 -14.50 4.04
CA PHE A 27 -2.38 -15.07 3.41
C PHE A 27 -1.88 -14.23 2.23
N ARG A 28 -2.79 -13.73 1.38
CA ARG A 28 -2.45 -12.85 0.27
C ARG A 28 -1.85 -11.52 0.72
N ILE A 29 -2.43 -10.89 1.75
CA ILE A 29 -1.88 -9.65 2.33
C ILE A 29 -0.46 -9.88 2.85
N ILE A 30 -0.22 -10.96 3.61
CA ILE A 30 1.11 -11.31 4.12
C ILE A 30 2.09 -11.58 2.96
N SER A 31 1.64 -12.25 1.90
CA SER A 31 2.45 -12.51 0.71
C SER A 31 2.85 -11.21 0.01
N GLU A 32 1.92 -10.28 -0.18
CA GLU A 32 2.17 -8.96 -0.77
C GLU A 32 3.16 -8.13 0.08
N PHE A 33 3.02 -8.17 1.41
CA PHE A 33 3.97 -7.53 2.31
C PHE A 33 5.37 -8.13 2.20
N THR A 34 5.48 -9.46 2.23
CA THR A 34 6.76 -10.17 2.15
C THR A 34 7.46 -9.82 0.84
N GLU A 35 6.74 -9.90 -0.28
CA GLU A 35 7.26 -9.53 -1.60
C GLU A 35 7.65 -8.05 -1.67
N GLY A 36 6.85 -7.16 -1.07
CA GLY A 36 7.15 -5.73 -1.00
C GLY A 36 8.43 -5.43 -0.22
N PHE A 37 8.62 -6.07 0.94
CA PHE A 37 9.83 -5.90 1.73
C PHE A 37 11.06 -6.45 1.02
N ASP A 38 10.98 -7.64 0.42
CA ASP A 38 12.10 -8.22 -0.32
C ASP A 38 12.53 -7.32 -1.48
N ARG A 39 11.57 -6.81 -2.27
CA ARG A 39 11.84 -5.90 -3.40
C ARG A 39 12.44 -4.57 -2.98
N LEU A 40 12.03 -4.03 -1.83
CA LEU A 40 12.46 -2.71 -1.36
C LEU A 40 13.69 -2.78 -0.43
N SER A 41 14.09 -3.96 0.03
CA SER A 41 15.15 -4.16 1.02
C SER A 41 16.51 -3.54 0.66
N GLY A 42 16.82 -3.43 -0.65
CA GLY A 42 18.06 -2.86 -1.14
C GLY A 42 18.03 -1.34 -1.38
N ILE A 43 16.89 -0.67 -1.19
CA ILE A 43 16.77 0.77 -1.42
C ILE A 43 17.20 1.52 -0.15
N CYS A 44 18.30 2.26 -0.23
CA CYS A 44 18.77 3.12 0.87
C CYS A 44 18.15 4.53 0.81
N GLU A 45 18.23 5.18 -0.35
CA GLU A 45 17.82 6.58 -0.52
C GLU A 45 16.62 6.67 -1.48
N GLY A 46 15.41 6.46 -0.95
CA GLY A 46 14.16 6.45 -1.71
C GLY A 46 13.38 7.77 -1.58
N ILE A 47 12.92 8.32 -2.71
CA ILE A 47 12.01 9.46 -2.76
C ILE A 47 10.71 9.03 -3.44
N SER A 48 9.59 9.16 -2.72
CA SER A 48 8.26 8.91 -3.28
C SER A 48 7.69 10.18 -3.92
N ILE A 49 7.31 10.10 -5.20
CA ILE A 49 6.68 11.19 -5.95
C ILE A 49 5.22 10.82 -6.25
N PHE A 50 4.30 11.71 -5.88
CA PHE A 50 2.87 11.58 -6.16
C PHE A 50 2.38 12.71 -7.06
N GLY A 51 1.41 12.39 -7.91
CA GLY A 51 0.82 13.34 -8.84
C GLY A 51 -0.48 12.82 -9.44
N SER A 52 -1.11 13.64 -10.28
CA SER A 52 -2.35 13.24 -10.95
C SER A 52 -2.07 12.16 -12.02
N ALA A 53 -2.75 11.01 -11.88
CA ALA A 53 -2.74 9.92 -12.86
C ALA A 53 -3.41 10.27 -14.21
N ARG A 54 -3.98 11.48 -14.34
CA ARG A 54 -4.78 11.90 -15.50
C ARG A 54 -4.10 12.95 -16.38
N LEU A 55 -2.94 13.46 -15.98
CA LEU A 55 -2.24 14.49 -16.76
C LEU A 55 -1.61 13.89 -18.01
N ARG A 56 -1.79 14.57 -19.14
CA ARG A 56 -1.12 14.20 -20.40
C ARG A 56 0.35 14.62 -20.36
N PRO A 57 1.24 13.98 -21.14
CA PRO A 57 2.65 14.34 -21.20
C PRO A 57 2.95 15.78 -21.63
N SER A 58 2.03 16.44 -22.34
CA SER A 58 2.14 17.86 -22.70
C SER A 58 1.87 18.83 -21.54
N ASN A 59 1.37 18.33 -20.39
CA ASN A 59 1.06 19.17 -19.25
C ASN A 59 2.36 19.67 -18.58
N PRO A 60 2.46 20.96 -18.21
CA PRO A 60 3.66 21.52 -17.60
C PRO A 60 4.06 20.82 -16.30
N TYR A 61 3.11 20.34 -15.50
CA TYR A 61 3.41 19.61 -14.26
C TYR A 61 3.98 18.22 -14.55
N TYR A 62 3.52 17.54 -15.61
CA TYR A 62 4.09 16.26 -16.03
C TYR A 62 5.56 16.43 -16.44
N GLN A 63 5.84 17.44 -17.27
CA GLN A 63 7.19 17.74 -17.74
C GLN A 63 8.12 18.11 -16.58
N LYS A 64 7.68 19.01 -15.69
CA LYS A 64 8.46 19.38 -14.50
C LYS A 64 8.73 18.20 -13.57
N THR A 65 7.73 17.34 -13.34
CA THR A 65 7.92 16.15 -12.50
C THR A 65 8.94 15.18 -13.12
N THR A 66 8.91 15.03 -14.45
CA THR A 66 9.88 14.21 -15.20
C THR A 66 11.30 14.77 -15.05
N GLU A 67 11.46 16.09 -15.17
CA GLU A 67 12.74 16.78 -14.98
C GLU A 67 13.27 16.60 -13.55
N ILE A 68 12.42 16.81 -12.54
CA ILE A 68 12.78 16.63 -11.12
C ILE A 68 13.19 15.18 -10.85
N ALA A 69 12.40 14.21 -11.28
CA ALA A 69 12.69 12.78 -11.06
C ALA A 69 14.00 12.37 -11.73
N LYS A 70 14.28 12.90 -12.93
CA LYS A 70 15.55 12.68 -13.63
C LYS A 70 16.73 13.22 -12.81
N LEU A 71 16.66 14.48 -12.38
CA LEU A 71 17.74 15.12 -11.60
C LEU A 71 17.99 14.38 -10.28
N LEU A 72 16.94 13.95 -9.58
CA LEU A 72 17.07 13.16 -8.35
C LEU A 72 17.73 11.80 -8.63
N SER A 73 17.32 11.11 -9.70
CA SER A 73 17.90 9.82 -10.09
C SER A 73 19.39 9.95 -10.44
N GLU A 74 19.76 11.02 -11.16
CA GLU A 74 21.16 11.34 -11.49
C GLU A 74 22.02 11.64 -10.26
N ASN A 75 21.41 12.02 -9.13
CA ASN A 75 22.07 12.24 -7.84
C ASN A 75 22.00 11.03 -6.90
N GLY A 76 21.61 9.86 -7.40
CA GLY A 76 21.65 8.60 -6.64
C GLY A 76 20.40 8.29 -5.81
N PHE A 77 19.31 9.05 -5.97
CA PHE A 77 18.04 8.75 -5.32
C PHE A 77 17.22 7.77 -6.16
N THR A 78 16.62 6.77 -5.49
CA THR A 78 15.64 5.88 -6.11
C THR A 78 14.27 6.55 -6.08
N ILE A 79 13.60 6.64 -7.23
CA ILE A 79 12.25 7.22 -7.31
C ILE A 79 11.20 6.11 -7.18
N ILE A 80 10.26 6.31 -6.25
CA ILE A 80 9.11 5.43 -6.01
C ILE A 80 7.84 6.20 -6.36
N THR A 81 6.87 5.54 -7.01
CA THR A 81 5.56 6.15 -7.32
C THR A 81 4.44 5.18 -6.95
N GLY A 82 3.21 5.72 -6.85
CA GLY A 82 1.98 4.94 -6.67
C GLY A 82 1.34 4.50 -7.98
#